data_AF-V7PX53-F1
#
_entry.id   AF-V7PX53-F1
#
_cell.length_a   1.000
_cell.length_b   1.000
_cell.length_c   1.000
_cell.angle_alpha   90.00
_cell.angle_beta   90.00
_cell.angle_gamma   90.00
#
_symmetry.space_group_name_H-M   'P 1'
#
loop_
_entity.id
_entity.type
_entity.pdbx_description
1 polymer ?
#
loop_
_entity_poly.entity_id
_entity_poly.type
_entity_poly.pdbx_seq_one_letter_code
_entity_poly.pdbx_strand_id
1 'polypeptide(L)'
;MIDKFFDDDPKNSGEQIYESLLNFCCLGKNCNSDEEMIISGFILLLNMVNDETIDNDKLVEYAILWLSYKLNQKKQNRTTKLYNFYTENIETNNCYKENIAADSDSDSNSKINKNVICKKIKSMDIDIKDISNFYDAFKSLCNIYISPLVACPRSSITKNIIIPIAIIFVAASILLGVSYKYSLFGFRKRSQKQHLREMLKK
;
A
#
# COMPACT_ATOMS: atom_id res chain seq x y z
N MET A 1 9.41 0.39 -10.99
CA MET A 1 10.07 1.72 -11.14
C MET A 1 10.04 2.45 -9.80
N ILE A 2 8.86 2.60 -9.18
CA ILE A 2 8.67 3.16 -7.82
C ILE A 2 9.53 2.47 -6.74
N ASP A 3 9.64 1.14 -6.69
CA ASP A 3 10.50 0.48 -5.67
C ASP A 3 11.98 0.82 -5.80
N LYS A 4 12.50 0.99 -7.02
CA LYS A 4 13.85 1.53 -7.23
C LYS A 4 13.94 2.99 -6.81
N PHE A 5 12.82 3.71 -6.83
CA PHE A 5 12.72 5.09 -6.38
C PHE A 5 12.71 5.29 -4.85
N PHE A 6 12.48 4.24 -4.08
CA PHE A 6 12.37 4.32 -2.62
C PHE A 6 13.06 3.16 -1.91
N ASP A 7 14.03 2.52 -2.57
CA ASP A 7 14.84 1.46 -1.97
C ASP A 7 15.90 2.09 -1.08
N ASP A 8 15.75 1.91 0.23
CA ASP A 8 16.67 2.36 1.28
C ASP A 8 17.95 1.50 1.36
N ASP A 9 18.27 0.72 0.31
CA ASP A 9 19.45 -0.15 0.30
C ASP A 9 20.72 0.70 0.11
N PRO A 10 21.63 0.79 1.11
CA PRO A 10 22.77 1.72 1.10
C PRO A 10 23.79 1.51 -0.03
N LYS A 11 23.58 0.51 -0.88
CA LYS A 11 24.48 0.09 -1.97
C LYS A 11 24.02 0.55 -3.36
N ASN A 12 22.87 1.21 -3.50
CA ASN A 12 22.36 1.63 -4.79
C ASN A 12 22.81 3.07 -5.15
N SER A 13 23.57 3.20 -6.25
CA SER A 13 24.15 4.44 -6.78
C SER A 13 23.15 5.45 -7.38
N GLY A 14 21.86 5.38 -7.02
CA GLY A 14 20.83 6.32 -7.48
C GLY A 14 20.68 7.57 -6.61
N GLU A 15 21.37 7.60 -5.46
CA GLU A 15 21.24 8.54 -4.34
C GLU A 15 21.20 10.04 -4.73
N GLN A 16 21.94 10.45 -5.75
CA GLN A 16 22.03 11.87 -6.15
C GLN A 16 20.82 12.41 -6.90
N ILE A 17 20.10 11.57 -7.67
CA ILE A 17 18.87 11.98 -8.36
C ILE A 17 17.70 11.97 -7.36
N TYR A 18 17.79 11.16 -6.30
CA TYR A 18 16.80 11.03 -5.22
C TYR A 18 16.69 12.25 -4.33
N GLU A 19 17.81 12.75 -3.81
CA GLU A 19 17.79 13.96 -2.99
C GLU A 19 17.19 15.14 -3.77
N SER A 20 17.51 15.25 -5.06
CA SER A 20 17.00 16.34 -5.90
C SER A 20 15.50 16.23 -6.24
N LEU A 21 14.91 15.02 -6.24
CA LEU A 21 13.48 14.80 -6.50
C LEU A 21 12.63 14.84 -5.22
N LEU A 22 13.12 14.25 -4.12
CA LEU A 22 12.46 14.31 -2.80
C LEU A 22 12.40 15.72 -2.23
N ASN A 23 13.30 16.59 -2.69
CA ASN A 23 13.28 18.01 -2.43
C ASN A 23 12.25 18.78 -3.25
N PHE A 24 11.20 18.16 -3.82
CA PHE A 24 10.16 18.86 -4.60
C PHE A 24 9.68 20.18 -3.96
N CYS A 25 9.43 20.16 -2.66
CA CYS A 25 9.06 21.35 -1.87
C CYS A 25 10.26 22.14 -1.32
N CYS A 26 11.45 21.57 -1.40
CA CYS A 26 12.72 22.10 -0.89
C CYS A 26 13.61 22.70 -1.99
N LEU A 27 13.20 22.68 -3.26
CA LEU A 27 13.98 23.25 -4.36
C LEU A 27 14.13 24.77 -4.13
N GLY A 28 15.35 25.21 -3.81
CA GLY A 28 15.68 26.62 -3.57
C GLY A 28 15.44 27.13 -2.15
N LYS A 29 15.08 26.26 -1.19
CA LYS A 29 14.99 26.58 0.25
C LYS A 29 15.76 25.53 1.04
N ASN A 30 16.41 25.93 2.13
CA ASN A 30 16.95 24.94 3.07
C ASN A 30 15.77 24.26 3.77
N CYS A 31 15.47 23.02 3.41
CA CYS A 31 14.71 22.15 4.28
C CYS A 31 15.58 21.86 5.49
N ASN A 32 15.17 22.43 6.62
CA ASN A 32 15.99 22.51 7.82
C ASN A 32 15.80 21.26 8.70
N SER A 33 14.82 20.41 8.39
CA SER A 33 14.53 19.19 9.15
C SER A 33 14.24 17.98 8.27
N ASP A 34 14.55 16.80 8.80
CA ASP A 34 14.22 15.52 8.18
C ASP A 34 12.70 15.34 7.93
N GLU A 35 11.86 15.97 8.77
CA GLU A 35 10.40 15.91 8.63
C GLU A 35 9.92 16.68 7.41
N GLU A 36 10.51 17.84 7.12
CA GLU A 36 10.22 18.60 5.91
C GLU A 36 10.55 17.79 4.65
N MET A 37 11.66 17.03 4.66
CA MET A 37 12.02 16.13 3.56
C MET A 37 11.01 14.98 3.40
N ILE A 38 10.54 14.40 4.51
CA ILE A 38 9.51 13.33 4.49
C ILE A 38 8.19 13.87 3.93
N ILE A 39 7.76 15.07 4.35
CA ILE A 39 6.53 15.72 3.87
C ILE A 39 6.65 16.02 2.38
N SER A 40 7.82 16.49 1.94
CA SER A 40 8.10 16.76 0.52
C SER A 40 8.01 15.50 -0.33
N GLY A 41 8.59 14.39 0.13
CA GLY A 41 8.47 13.08 -0.53
C GLY A 41 7.02 12.57 -0.57
N PHE A 42 6.23 12.79 0.48
CA PHE A 42 4.81 12.45 0.50
C PHE A 42 4.02 13.25 -0.55
N ILE A 43 4.26 14.56 -0.68
CA ILE A 43 3.62 15.40 -1.71
C ILE A 43 4.00 14.95 -3.12
N LEU A 44 5.28 14.62 -3.33
CA LEU A 44 5.76 14.09 -4.60
C LEU A 44 5.05 12.78 -4.96
N LEU A 45 4.87 11.87 -4.01
CA LEU A 45 4.15 10.60 -4.22
C LEU A 45 2.70 10.83 -4.65
N LEU A 46 2.02 11.82 -4.07
CA LEU A 46 0.66 12.18 -4.44
C LEU A 46 0.57 12.79 -5.85
N ASN A 47 1.61 13.51 -6.28
CA ASN A 47 1.65 14.20 -7.57
C ASN A 47 2.24 13.37 -8.72
N MET A 48 3.03 12.33 -8.43
CA MET A 48 3.70 11.52 -9.45
C MET A 48 2.75 10.66 -10.29
N VAL A 49 1.48 10.55 -9.93
CA VAL A 49 0.55 9.60 -10.55
C VAL A 49 -0.74 10.30 -10.97
N ASN A 50 -0.60 11.12 -12.01
CA ASN A 50 -1.71 11.67 -12.79
C ASN A 50 -2.06 10.81 -14.01
N ASP A 51 -1.57 9.57 -14.10
CA ASP A 51 -1.86 8.69 -15.23
C ASP A 51 -3.12 7.85 -14.93
N GLU A 52 -4.04 7.79 -15.90
CA GLU A 52 -5.43 7.31 -15.78
C GLU A 52 -5.59 5.81 -15.38
N THR A 53 -4.48 5.13 -15.09
CA THR A 53 -4.40 3.67 -14.94
C THR A 53 -4.41 3.19 -13.49
N ILE A 54 -4.05 4.04 -12.52
CA ILE A 54 -3.98 3.67 -11.10
C ILE A 54 -5.15 4.30 -10.35
N ASP A 55 -5.86 3.47 -9.57
CA ASP A 55 -6.92 3.89 -8.68
C ASP A 55 -6.38 4.87 -7.62
N ASN A 56 -6.78 6.13 -7.72
CA ASN A 56 -6.36 7.25 -6.86
C ASN A 56 -6.53 6.94 -5.37
N ASP A 57 -7.55 6.17 -5.00
CA ASP A 57 -7.76 5.77 -3.61
C ASP A 57 -6.62 4.88 -3.10
N LYS A 58 -6.17 3.92 -3.92
CA LYS A 58 -5.04 3.04 -3.59
C LYS A 58 -3.72 3.80 -3.54
N LEU A 59 -3.60 4.85 -4.36
CA LEU A 59 -2.42 5.69 -4.36
C LEU A 59 -2.30 6.50 -3.07
N VAL A 60 -3.39 7.13 -2.64
CA VAL A 60 -3.43 7.86 -1.38
C VAL A 60 -3.10 6.91 -0.22
N GLU A 61 -3.64 5.70 -0.23
CA GLU A 61 -3.32 4.67 0.77
C GLU A 61 -1.84 4.27 0.75
N TYR A 62 -1.24 4.08 -0.42
CA TYR A 62 0.20 3.82 -0.54
C TYR A 62 1.05 4.96 0.00
N ALA A 63 0.74 6.20 -0.39
CA ALA A 63 1.47 7.38 0.07
C ALA A 63 1.39 7.52 1.60
N ILE A 64 0.23 7.23 2.20
CA ILE A 64 0.05 7.22 3.66
C ILE A 64 0.89 6.12 4.33
N LEU A 65 0.95 4.92 3.76
CA LEU A 65 1.78 3.83 4.29
C LEU A 65 3.27 4.18 4.23
N TRP A 66 3.73 4.75 3.11
CA TRP A 66 5.11 5.23 2.96
C TRP A 66 5.46 6.32 3.97
N LEU A 67 4.57 7.32 4.13
CA LEU A 67 4.71 8.39 5.11
C LEU A 67 4.84 7.81 6.53
N SER A 68 3.96 6.90 6.90
CA SER A 68 3.95 6.27 8.23
C SER A 68 5.23 5.46 8.47
N TYR A 69 5.70 4.72 7.46
CA TYR A 69 6.97 4.00 7.53
C TYR A 69 8.15 4.93 7.78
N LYS A 70 8.28 6.01 6.99
CA LYS A 70 9.37 6.98 7.15
C LYS A 70 9.32 7.70 8.49
N LEU A 71 8.14 8.10 8.96
CA LEU A 71 7.98 8.72 10.28
C LEU A 71 8.30 7.75 11.42
N ASN A 72 7.96 6.47 11.30
CA ASN A 72 8.27 5.45 12.32
C ASN A 72 9.79 5.22 12.49
N GLN A 73 10.61 5.53 11.47
CA GLN A 73 12.07 5.52 11.61
C GLN A 73 12.58 6.67 12.51
N LYS A 74 11.79 7.73 12.70
CA LYS A 74 12.09 8.84 13.61
C LYS A 74 11.55 8.53 15.00
N LYS A 75 12.44 8.46 15.99
CA LYS A 75 12.12 8.03 17.37
C LYS A 75 11.00 8.85 18.02
N GLN A 76 10.89 10.14 17.72
CA GLN A 76 9.90 11.05 18.30
C GLN A 76 8.48 10.81 17.77
N ASN A 77 8.35 10.32 16.53
CA ASN A 77 7.06 10.23 15.84
C ASN A 77 6.37 8.87 15.97
N ARG A 78 7.05 7.89 16.59
CA ARG A 78 6.57 6.52 16.71
C ARG A 78 5.25 6.39 17.48
N THR A 79 5.08 7.19 18.54
CA THR A 79 3.88 7.18 19.40
C THR A 79 2.84 8.21 18.98
N THR A 80 3.11 8.97 17.92
CA THR A 80 2.20 10.00 17.43
C THR A 80 1.15 9.34 16.54
N LYS A 81 -0.12 9.72 16.72
CA LYS A 81 -1.18 9.38 15.78
C LYS A 81 -0.91 10.02 14.43
N LEU A 82 -1.07 9.27 13.35
CA LEU A 82 -0.84 9.79 12.01
C LEU A 82 -1.70 11.04 11.72
N TYR A 83 -2.95 11.04 12.19
CA TYR A 83 -3.86 12.18 12.04
C TYR A 83 -3.31 13.45 12.69
N ASN A 84 -2.77 13.36 13.91
CA ASN A 84 -2.21 14.52 14.61
C ASN A 84 -1.00 15.07 13.85
N PHE A 85 -0.10 14.19 13.42
CA PHE A 85 1.06 14.58 12.62
C PHE A 85 0.62 15.30 11.33
N TYR A 86 -0.39 14.77 10.65
CA TYR A 86 -0.94 15.37 9.44
C TYR A 86 -1.48 16.78 9.69
N THR A 87 -2.31 16.97 10.71
CA THR A 87 -2.92 18.29 10.99
C THR A 87 -1.90 19.33 11.44
N GLU A 88 -0.89 18.92 12.22
CA GLU A 88 0.11 19.84 12.77
C GLU A 88 1.16 20.23 11.73
N ASN A 89 1.60 19.27 10.90
CA ASN A 89 2.81 19.44 10.08
C ASN A 89 2.54 19.43 8.57
N ILE A 90 1.55 18.67 8.08
CA ILE A 90 1.28 18.53 6.64
C ILE A 90 0.25 19.55 6.19
N GLU A 91 -0.89 19.63 6.87
CA GLU A 91 -1.99 20.51 6.49
C GLU A 91 -1.61 22.00 6.57
N THR A 92 -0.74 22.35 7.51
CA THR A 92 -0.21 23.71 7.70
C THR A 92 0.92 24.05 6.73
N ASN A 93 1.57 23.05 6.12
CA ASN A 93 2.72 23.19 5.24
C ASN A 93 2.37 23.99 3.98
N ASN A 94 3.20 24.99 3.65
CA ASN A 94 2.96 25.85 2.49
C ASN A 94 3.07 25.08 1.17
N CYS A 95 4.05 24.18 1.02
CA CYS A 95 4.19 23.40 -0.20
C CYS A 95 2.99 22.46 -0.41
N TYR A 96 2.47 21.86 0.66
CA TYR A 96 1.26 21.04 0.58
C TYR A 96 0.09 21.87 0.05
N LYS A 97 -0.13 23.07 0.60
CA LYS A 97 -1.21 23.99 0.17
C LYS A 97 -1.07 24.44 -1.28
N GLU A 98 0.17 24.63 -1.76
CA GLU A 98 0.44 25.07 -3.12
C GLU A 98 0.30 23.95 -4.16
N ASN A 99 0.55 22.70 -3.78
CA ASN A 99 0.68 21.58 -4.71
C ASN A 99 -0.45 20.55 -4.65
N ILE A 100 -1.34 20.66 -3.66
CA ILE A 100 -2.51 19.79 -3.52
C ILE A 100 -3.76 20.64 -3.61
N ALA A 101 -4.65 20.30 -4.55
CA ALA A 101 -5.87 21.05 -4.82
C ALA A 101 -6.78 21.15 -3.59
N ALA A 102 -7.39 22.33 -3.44
CA ALA A 102 -8.42 22.56 -2.44
C ALA A 102 -9.76 21.94 -2.87
N ASP A 103 -10.66 21.74 -1.92
CA ASP A 103 -11.96 21.09 -2.14
C ASP A 103 -12.88 21.87 -3.10
N SER A 104 -12.59 23.16 -3.32
CA SER A 104 -13.37 24.09 -4.13
C SER A 104 -12.77 24.40 -5.51
N ASP A 105 -11.61 23.85 -5.85
CA ASP A 105 -10.96 24.12 -7.14
C ASP A 105 -11.66 23.33 -8.25
N SER A 106 -12.78 23.86 -8.73
CA SER A 106 -13.59 23.31 -9.83
C SER A 106 -12.82 23.16 -11.16
N ASP A 107 -11.67 23.83 -11.27
CA ASP A 107 -10.79 23.81 -12.45
C ASP A 107 -9.67 22.77 -12.37
N SER A 108 -9.42 22.19 -11.20
CA SER A 108 -8.39 21.16 -11.06
C SER A 108 -8.96 19.80 -11.43
N ASN A 109 -8.58 19.27 -12.59
CA ASN A 109 -8.83 17.88 -12.98
C ASN A 109 -8.09 16.86 -12.07
N SER A 110 -7.46 17.33 -10.98
CA SER A 110 -6.75 16.48 -10.02
C SER A 110 -7.74 15.72 -9.16
N LYS A 111 -7.86 14.43 -9.43
CA LYS A 111 -8.72 13.50 -8.68
C LYS A 111 -8.23 13.24 -7.25
N ILE A 112 -7.01 13.65 -6.90
CA ILE A 112 -6.51 13.68 -5.51
C ILE A 112 -6.55 15.14 -5.02
N ASN A 113 -7.33 15.37 -3.98
CA ASN A 113 -7.45 16.67 -3.31
C ASN A 113 -7.33 16.52 -1.78
N LYS A 114 -7.29 17.67 -1.11
CA LYS A 114 -7.09 17.73 0.34
C LYS A 114 -8.15 16.94 1.13
N ASN A 115 -9.43 17.04 0.79
CA ASN A 115 -10.50 16.27 1.46
C ASN A 115 -10.34 14.75 1.29
N VAL A 116 -9.99 14.27 0.11
CA VAL A 116 -9.76 12.83 -0.12
C VAL A 116 -8.65 12.31 0.80
N ILE A 117 -7.52 13.02 0.84
CA ILE A 117 -6.37 12.67 1.68
C ILE A 117 -6.76 12.72 3.17
N CYS A 118 -7.35 13.83 3.61
CA CYS A 118 -7.77 14.04 5.00
C CYS A 118 -8.76 12.95 5.46
N LYS A 119 -9.74 12.60 4.61
CA LYS A 119 -10.72 11.56 4.89
C LYS A 119 -10.06 10.18 5.03
N LYS A 120 -9.12 9.83 4.17
CA LYS A 120 -8.37 8.56 4.26
C LYS A 120 -7.54 8.50 5.53
N ILE A 121 -6.80 9.56 5.86
CA ILE A 121 -5.99 9.62 7.10
C ILE A 121 -6.88 9.51 8.35
N LYS A 122 -7.99 10.26 8.41
CA LYS A 122 -8.97 10.17 9.49
C LYS A 122 -9.58 8.77 9.62
N SER A 123 -9.86 8.10 8.51
CA SER A 123 -10.42 6.74 8.51
C SER A 123 -9.46 5.70 9.08
N MET A 124 -8.15 5.98 9.01
CA MET A 124 -7.13 5.08 9.52
C MET A 124 -6.83 5.30 11.00
N ASP A 125 -7.27 6.39 11.66
CA ASP A 125 -6.98 6.84 13.05
C ASP A 125 -6.22 5.83 13.96
N ILE A 126 -4.95 5.58 13.64
CA ILE A 126 -4.07 4.60 14.27
C ILE A 126 -2.69 5.26 14.43
N ASP A 127 -1.91 4.76 15.38
CA ASP A 127 -0.54 5.21 15.61
C ASP A 127 0.36 4.93 14.40
N ILE A 128 1.29 5.84 14.12
CA ILE A 128 2.25 5.74 13.00
C ILE A 128 2.99 4.40 13.02
N LYS A 129 3.37 3.92 14.21
CA LYS A 129 4.03 2.62 14.39
C LYS A 129 3.20 1.47 13.83
N ASP A 130 1.91 1.43 14.13
CA ASP A 130 1.08 0.29 13.76
C ASP A 130 0.77 0.29 12.26
N ILE A 131 0.55 1.47 11.67
CA ILE A 131 0.40 1.63 10.21
C ILE A 131 1.69 1.20 9.49
N SER A 132 2.86 1.59 10.03
CA SER A 132 4.15 1.28 9.41
C SER A 132 4.43 -0.22 9.30
N ASN A 133 3.87 -1.06 10.18
CA ASN A 133 4.06 -2.52 10.14
C ASN A 133 3.45 -3.15 8.88
N PHE A 134 2.51 -2.48 8.22
CA PHE A 134 1.89 -2.96 6.97
C PHE A 134 2.68 -2.57 5.72
N TYR A 135 3.68 -1.70 5.84
CA TYR A 135 4.43 -1.19 4.70
C TYR A 135 5.16 -2.31 3.94
N ASP A 136 5.83 -3.23 4.62
CA ASP A 136 6.55 -4.33 3.95
C ASP A 136 5.62 -5.28 3.19
N ALA A 137 4.45 -5.59 3.77
CA ALA A 137 3.43 -6.38 3.11
C ALA A 137 2.87 -5.67 1.88
N PHE A 138 2.63 -4.36 1.98
CA PHE A 138 2.16 -3.55 0.86
C PHE A 138 3.23 -3.40 -0.23
N LYS A 139 4.49 -3.14 0.13
CA LYS A 139 5.64 -3.11 -0.77
C LYS A 139 5.80 -4.44 -1.51
N SER A 140 5.66 -5.55 -0.81
CA SER A 140 5.70 -6.88 -1.42
C SER A 140 4.57 -7.09 -2.44
N LEU A 141 3.35 -6.65 -2.11
CA LEU A 141 2.22 -6.68 -3.05
C LEU A 141 2.50 -5.81 -4.28
N CYS A 142 2.96 -4.56 -4.10
CA CYS A 142 3.34 -3.68 -5.20
C CYS A 142 4.39 -4.31 -6.10
N ASN A 143 5.42 -4.94 -5.55
CA ASN A 143 6.43 -5.64 -6.35
C ASN A 143 5.81 -6.77 -7.19
N ILE A 144 4.85 -7.54 -6.65
CA ILE A 144 4.14 -8.59 -7.40
C ILE A 144 3.32 -8.00 -8.57
N TYR A 145 2.68 -6.84 -8.38
CA TYR A 145 1.86 -6.19 -9.41
C TYR A 145 2.67 -5.34 -10.41
N ILE A 146 3.79 -4.76 -9.98
CA ILE A 146 4.62 -3.83 -10.78
C ILE A 146 5.78 -4.54 -11.48
N SER A 147 6.36 -5.61 -10.93
CA SER A 147 7.41 -6.39 -11.61
C SER A 147 7.01 -6.90 -13.01
N PRO A 148 5.79 -7.42 -13.27
CA PRO A 148 5.40 -7.84 -14.62
C PRO A 148 5.08 -6.66 -15.57
N LEU A 149 5.17 -5.40 -15.12
CA LEU A 149 5.10 -4.21 -16.00
C LEU A 149 6.47 -3.84 -16.58
N VAL A 150 7.58 -4.39 -16.07
CA VAL A 150 8.96 -4.00 -16.46
C VAL A 150 9.59 -4.93 -17.51
N ALA A 151 8.94 -6.05 -17.85
CA ALA A 151 9.33 -6.88 -19.00
C ALA A 151 8.42 -6.60 -20.21
N CYS A 152 8.70 -5.52 -20.95
CA CYS A 152 8.05 -5.07 -22.20
C CYS A 152 6.52 -4.83 -22.12
N PRO A 153 5.99 -3.70 -22.64
CA PRO A 153 4.56 -3.56 -22.83
C PRO A 153 4.17 -4.40 -24.05
N ARG A 154 4.00 -5.71 -23.89
CA ARG A 154 3.18 -6.44 -24.86
C ARG A 154 1.74 -6.06 -24.52
N SER A 155 1.21 -5.12 -25.30
CA SER A 155 -0.22 -4.84 -25.45
C SER A 155 -1.00 -6.13 -25.23
N SER A 156 -1.94 -6.17 -24.28
CA SER A 156 -2.62 -7.44 -24.02
C SER A 156 -3.90 -7.28 -23.23
N ILE A 157 -4.99 -7.32 -24.00
CA ILE A 157 -6.30 -7.91 -23.71
C ILE A 157 -6.20 -9.17 -22.80
N THR A 158 -5.06 -9.85 -22.79
CA THR A 158 -4.72 -11.01 -21.96
C THR A 158 -4.58 -10.74 -20.44
N LYS A 159 -4.18 -9.52 -20.00
CA LYS A 159 -3.92 -9.25 -18.56
C LYS A 159 -5.20 -9.13 -17.71
N ASN A 160 -6.29 -8.61 -18.27
CA ASN A 160 -7.58 -8.50 -17.59
C ASN A 160 -8.31 -9.85 -17.45
N ILE A 161 -7.89 -10.88 -18.20
CA ILE A 161 -8.51 -12.22 -18.18
C ILE A 161 -7.73 -13.17 -17.25
N ILE A 162 -6.39 -13.07 -17.17
CA ILE A 162 -5.57 -14.00 -16.39
C ILE A 162 -5.70 -13.79 -14.88
N ILE A 163 -5.78 -12.53 -14.40
CA ILE A 163 -5.90 -12.20 -12.98
C ILE A 163 -7.18 -12.79 -12.34
N PRO A 164 -8.38 -12.61 -12.91
CA PRO A 164 -9.58 -13.23 -12.35
C PRO A 164 -9.52 -14.76 -12.41
N ILE A 165 -8.91 -15.35 -13.44
CA ILE A 165 -8.71 -16.81 -13.54
C ILE A 165 -7.81 -17.32 -12.39
N ALA A 166 -6.73 -16.61 -12.06
CA ALA A 166 -5.85 -16.98 -10.95
C ALA A 166 -6.57 -16.94 -9.59
N ILE A 167 -7.39 -15.91 -9.35
CA ILE A 167 -8.21 -15.80 -8.12
C ILE A 167 -9.21 -16.96 -8.03
N ILE A 168 -9.87 -17.31 -9.14
CA ILE A 168 -10.80 -18.44 -9.20
C ILE A 168 -10.08 -19.76 -8.90
N PHE A 169 -8.87 -19.97 -9.43
CA PHE A 169 -8.07 -21.17 -9.16
C PHE A 169 -7.67 -21.30 -7.68
N VAL A 170 -7.28 -20.19 -7.05
CA VAL A 170 -6.97 -20.17 -5.61
C VAL A 170 -8.22 -20.48 -4.78
N ALA A 171 -9.35 -19.85 -5.09
CA ALA A 171 -10.62 -20.12 -4.40
C ALA A 171 -11.10 -21.57 -4.56
N ALA A 172 -10.99 -22.14 -5.77
CA ALA A 172 -11.34 -23.54 -6.04
C ALA A 172 -10.44 -24.51 -5.26
N SER A 173 -9.14 -24.22 -5.16
CA SER A 173 -8.17 -25.03 -4.39
C SER A 173 -8.50 -25.04 -2.90
N ILE A 174 -8.91 -23.90 -2.33
CA ILE A 174 -9.35 -23.79 -0.94
C ILE A 174 -10.63 -24.59 -0.72
N LEU A 175 -11.63 -24.46 -1.60
CA LEU A 175 -12.90 -25.20 -1.50
C LEU A 175 -12.70 -26.71 -1.62
N LEU A 176 -11.85 -27.16 -2.55
CA LEU A 176 -11.47 -28.57 -2.69
C LEU A 176 -10.73 -29.07 -1.45
N GLY A 177 -9.81 -28.28 -0.88
CA GLY A 177 -9.11 -28.64 0.36
C GLY A 177 -10.05 -28.80 1.55
N VAL A 178 -11.01 -27.88 1.71
CA VAL A 178 -12.03 -27.96 2.76
C VAL A 178 -12.94 -29.17 2.54
N SER A 179 -13.46 -29.37 1.32
CA SER A 179 -14.32 -30.52 0.97
C SER A 179 -13.62 -31.86 1.17
N TYR A 180 -12.35 -31.96 0.76
CA TYR A 180 -11.53 -33.17 0.95
C TYR A 180 -11.36 -33.50 2.43
N LYS A 181 -11.09 -32.50 3.28
CA LYS A 181 -10.96 -32.67 4.73
C LYS A 181 -12.28 -33.13 5.38
N TYR A 182 -13.42 -32.56 4.97
CA TYR A 182 -14.75 -32.97 5.46
C TYR A 182 -15.11 -34.39 5.01
N SER A 183 -14.80 -34.76 3.77
CA SER A 183 -15.04 -36.11 3.25
C SER A 183 -14.18 -37.14 3.98
N LEU A 184 -12.88 -36.88 4.15
CA LEU A 184 -11.96 -37.79 4.86
C LEU A 184 -12.38 -38.00 6.33
N PHE A 185 -12.85 -36.94 7.00
CA PHE A 185 -13.39 -37.03 8.35
C PHE A 185 -14.70 -37.84 8.39
N GLY A 186 -15.57 -37.67 7.39
CA GLY A 186 -16.80 -38.46 7.23
C GLY A 186 -16.55 -39.96 7.00
N PHE A 187 -15.55 -40.31 6.18
CA PHE A 187 -15.16 -41.70 5.94
C PHE A 187 -14.59 -42.36 7.19
N ARG A 188 -13.74 -41.66 7.95
CA ARG A 188 -13.18 -42.17 9.22
C ARG A 188 -14.27 -42.50 10.24
N LYS A 189 -15.30 -41.66 10.33
CA LYS A 189 -16.44 -41.87 11.26
C LYS A 189 -17.35 -43.03 10.83
N ARG A 190 -17.52 -43.28 9.53
CA ARG A 190 -18.28 -44.44 9.02
C ARG A 190 -17.54 -45.76 9.24
N SER A 191 -16.23 -45.78 9.01
CA SER A 191 -15.38 -46.95 9.26
C SER A 191 -15.42 -47.39 10.73
N GLN A 192 -15.27 -46.46 11.68
CA GLN A 192 -15.38 -46.79 13.12
C GLN A 192 -16.77 -47.30 13.50
N LYS A 193 -17.85 -46.76 12.90
CA LYS A 193 -19.23 -47.19 13.18
C LYS A 193 -19.52 -48.60 12.64
N GLN A 194 -18.92 -49.00 11.51
CA GLN A 194 -19.00 -50.38 11.01
C GLN A 194 -18.24 -51.35 11.92
N HIS A 195 -17.02 -51.00 12.33
CA HIS A 195 -16.23 -51.83 13.24
C HIS A 195 -16.94 -52.07 14.59
N LEU A 196 -17.60 -51.04 15.15
CA LEU A 196 -18.37 -51.18 16.38
C LEU A 196 -19.59 -52.11 16.23
N ARG A 197 -20.23 -52.11 15.05
CA ARG A 197 -21.38 -52.98 14.74
C ARG A 197 -20.98 -54.45 14.58
N GLU A 198 -19.79 -54.72 14.08
CA GLU A 198 -19.28 -56.09 13.98
C GLU A 198 -18.87 -56.65 15.35
N MET A 199 -18.29 -55.83 16.24
CA MET A 199 -17.96 -56.25 17.61
C MET A 199 -19.18 -56.55 18.48
N LEU A 200 -20.34 -55.96 18.20
CA LEU A 200 -21.60 -56.23 18.93
C LEU A 200 -22.37 -57.47 18.43
N LYS A 201 -21.95 -58.09 17.32
CA LYS A 201 -22.60 -59.28 16.74
C LYS A 201 -21.85 -60.58 17.05
N LYS A 202 -20.78 -60.53 17.84
CA LYS A 202 -19.93 -61.65 18.23
C LYS A 202 -20.06 -61.87 19.74
#